data_AF-A0A963VM85-F1
#
_entry.id   AF-A0A963VM85-F1
#
_cell.length_a   1.000
_cell.length_b   1.000
_cell.length_c   1.000
_cell.angle_alpha   90.00
_cell.angle_beta   90.00
_cell.angle_gamma   90.00
#
_symmetry.space_group_name_H-M   'P 1'
#
loop_
_entity.id
_entity.type
_entity.pdbx_description
1 polymer ?
#
loop_
_entity_poly.entity_id
_entity_poly.type
_entity_poly.pdbx_seq_one_letter_code
_entity_poly.pdbx_strand_id
1 'polypeptide(L)'
;MAARTWRTCRRRWRWAGAWRSSCATAAPVLPATQPDAAEPSAVRVIVTRPLAEAERWVQGLAQQGIEALAVPLIEIRPLAQTGAIAAAWRRCRQCQAIMFVSAAAVAHFFAARPPDADLGTPEQGPRLWAPGPGTVAALVRQGVDPRRIDAPAVGSGQYDSEALWAQVGACVQPHWQVMLVRGAARDVSLPAPNASTQRDPSPAAGDAQGEGRDWLARQLVQAGAQLQWVVTYWRAAPRPQAVRQALAQHGVGDDDLWLFTSSQAIGNLRACMPGHDWSRARAIASHARIVAAAREAGFGEVQESRPALADVAASIKSAQ
;
A
#
# COMPACT_ATOMS: atom_id res chain seq x y z
N MET A 1 6.94 -19.79 47.60
CA MET A 1 6.57 -18.40 47.93
C MET A 1 6.10 -17.71 46.66
N ALA A 2 4.89 -17.15 46.71
CA ALA A 2 4.19 -16.33 45.71
C ALA A 2 3.98 -16.92 44.28
N ALA A 3 2.91 -17.71 44.16
CA ALA A 3 2.19 -17.96 42.91
C ALA A 3 1.20 -16.81 42.64
N ARG A 4 1.03 -16.37 41.38
CA ARG A 4 -0.19 -15.69 40.90
C ARG A 4 -0.39 -15.92 39.41
N THR A 5 -1.29 -16.86 39.14
CA THR A 5 -1.87 -17.22 37.84
C THR A 5 -2.86 -16.16 37.35
N TRP A 6 -2.77 -15.79 36.08
CA TRP A 6 -3.72 -14.91 35.40
C TRP A 6 -4.95 -15.71 34.94
N ARG A 7 -6.13 -15.32 35.44
CA ARG A 7 -7.43 -15.90 35.08
C ARG A 7 -7.98 -15.25 33.82
N THR A 8 -8.35 -16.09 32.87
CA THR A 8 -9.14 -15.78 31.68
C THR A 8 -10.60 -15.50 32.06
N CYS A 9 -11.17 -14.42 31.52
CA CYS A 9 -12.60 -14.11 31.68
C CYS A 9 -13.31 -14.27 30.32
N ARG A 10 -13.92 -15.43 30.11
CA ARG A 10 -14.96 -15.66 29.10
C ARG A 10 -16.31 -15.47 29.79
N ARG A 11 -17.10 -14.46 29.40
CA ARG A 11 -18.51 -14.38 29.81
C ARG A 11 -19.41 -14.89 28.68
N ARG A 12 -19.94 -16.10 28.90
CA ARG A 12 -21.12 -16.66 28.23
C ARG A 12 -22.37 -16.03 28.84
N TRP A 13 -23.28 -15.57 28.00
CA TRP A 13 -24.63 -15.17 28.37
C TRP A 13 -25.50 -16.43 28.53
N ARG A 14 -26.15 -16.57 29.69
CA ARG A 14 -27.10 -17.66 30.01
C ARG A 14 -28.52 -17.18 29.73
N TRP A 15 -29.26 -18.00 29.00
CA TRP A 15 -30.70 -17.95 28.87
C TRP A 15 -31.36 -18.48 30.15
N ALA A 16 -32.36 -17.77 30.67
CA ALA A 16 -33.32 -18.31 31.62
C ALA A 16 -34.67 -17.61 31.37
N GLY A 17 -35.69 -18.40 31.04
CA GLY A 17 -37.05 -17.91 30.89
C GLY A 17 -38.02 -19.07 31.01
N ALA A 18 -38.69 -19.16 32.16
CA ALA A 18 -40.03 -19.72 32.29
C ALA A 18 -40.62 -19.31 33.66
N TRP A 19 -41.78 -18.64 33.67
CA TRP A 19 -43.06 -19.09 34.28
C TRP A 19 -44.04 -17.90 34.47
N ARG A 20 -45.16 -18.01 33.73
CA ARG A 20 -46.59 -17.72 34.02
C ARG A 20 -47.10 -16.32 34.47
N SER A 21 -47.98 -15.80 33.59
CA SER A 21 -49.41 -15.47 33.79
C SER A 21 -49.89 -14.25 34.61
N SER A 22 -50.54 -13.35 33.86
CA SER A 22 -51.78 -12.58 34.13
C SER A 22 -51.77 -11.42 35.14
N CYS A 23 -52.02 -10.20 34.64
CA CYS A 23 -53.27 -9.45 34.85
C CYS A 23 -53.16 -8.06 34.20
N ALA A 24 -54.24 -7.64 33.52
CA ALA A 24 -54.35 -6.38 32.82
C ALA A 24 -54.56 -5.21 33.80
N THR A 25 -53.80 -4.12 33.63
CA THR A 25 -54.15 -2.80 34.14
C THR A 25 -53.56 -1.73 33.21
N ALA A 26 -54.36 -0.70 32.92
CA ALA A 26 -54.12 0.31 31.90
C ALA A 26 -52.75 1.01 32.01
N ALA A 27 -52.04 1.14 30.89
CA ALA A 27 -50.79 1.88 30.79
C ALA A 27 -51.06 3.39 30.57
N PRO A 28 -50.34 4.29 31.25
CA PRO A 28 -50.39 5.71 30.95
C PRO A 28 -49.65 5.99 29.63
N VAL A 29 -50.19 6.91 28.84
CA VAL A 29 -49.56 7.40 27.60
C VAL A 29 -48.25 8.10 27.98
N LEU A 30 -47.11 7.49 27.64
CA LEU A 30 -45.80 8.13 27.70
C LEU A 30 -45.66 9.10 26.52
N PRO A 31 -45.07 10.29 26.69
CA PRO A 31 -44.78 11.19 25.59
C PRO A 31 -43.77 10.52 24.64
N ALA A 32 -43.96 10.75 23.34
CA ALA A 32 -43.06 10.29 22.29
C ALA A 32 -41.62 10.67 22.64
N THR A 33 -40.76 9.66 22.83
CA THR A 33 -39.31 9.82 22.84
C THR A 33 -38.92 10.44 21.50
N GLN A 34 -38.42 11.67 21.55
CA GLN A 34 -37.69 12.26 20.43
C GLN A 34 -36.57 11.29 20.04
N PRO A 35 -36.32 11.08 18.74
CA PRO A 35 -35.11 10.36 18.35
C PRO A 35 -33.91 11.13 18.89
N ASP A 36 -33.07 10.42 19.65
CA ASP A 36 -31.77 10.90 20.11
C ASP A 36 -31.09 11.68 19.00
N ALA A 37 -30.52 12.84 19.37
CA ALA A 37 -29.66 13.62 18.50
C ALA A 37 -28.63 12.66 17.88
N ALA A 38 -28.66 12.54 16.55
CA ALA A 38 -27.72 11.72 15.82
C ALA A 38 -26.30 12.13 16.24
N GLU A 39 -25.55 11.20 16.83
CA GLU A 39 -24.12 11.38 17.05
C GLU A 39 -23.49 11.83 15.72
N PRO A 40 -22.54 12.78 15.73
CA PRO A 40 -21.92 13.24 14.49
C PRO A 40 -21.39 12.03 13.73
N SER A 41 -21.91 11.79 12.53
CA SER A 41 -21.53 10.63 11.72
C SER A 41 -20.03 10.64 11.52
N ALA A 42 -19.33 9.67 12.09
CA ALA A 42 -17.88 9.59 12.02
C ALA A 42 -17.45 9.61 10.55
N VAL A 43 -16.53 10.52 10.20
CA VAL A 43 -16.01 10.63 8.84
C VAL A 43 -15.40 9.30 8.41
N ARG A 44 -15.97 8.69 7.37
CA ARG A 44 -15.47 7.44 6.79
C ARG A 44 -14.35 7.71 5.79
N VAL A 45 -13.29 6.90 5.84
CA VAL A 45 -12.08 7.09 5.05
C VAL A 45 -12.04 6.12 3.86
N ILE A 46 -11.90 6.66 2.65
CA ILE A 46 -11.79 5.88 1.41
C ILE A 46 -10.32 5.62 1.10
N VAL A 47 -9.89 4.36 1.24
CA VAL A 47 -8.51 3.94 1.02
C VAL A 47 -8.34 3.50 -0.43
N THR A 48 -7.53 4.25 -1.19
CA THR A 48 -7.41 4.10 -2.67
C THR A 48 -6.24 3.26 -3.16
N ARG A 49 -5.51 2.63 -2.23
CA ARG A 49 -4.30 1.82 -2.48
C ARG A 49 -4.63 0.52 -3.23
N PRO A 50 -3.64 -0.21 -3.77
CA PRO A 50 -3.84 -1.58 -4.20
C PRO A 50 -4.54 -2.44 -3.14
N LEU A 51 -5.41 -3.36 -3.55
CA LEU A 51 -6.32 -4.09 -2.67
C LEU A 51 -5.65 -4.64 -1.39
N ALA A 52 -4.58 -5.44 -1.53
CA ALA A 52 -3.87 -6.02 -0.38
C ALA A 52 -3.21 -4.98 0.56
N GLU A 53 -2.93 -3.77 0.05
CA GLU A 53 -2.50 -2.66 0.91
C GLU A 53 -3.69 -1.95 1.53
N ALA A 54 -4.75 -1.71 0.75
CA ALA A 54 -5.96 -1.04 1.21
C ALA A 54 -6.62 -1.81 2.36
N GLU A 55 -6.73 -3.14 2.27
CA GLU A 55 -7.29 -3.98 3.33
C GLU A 55 -6.52 -3.86 4.65
N ARG A 56 -5.18 -3.85 4.60
CA ARG A 56 -4.34 -3.66 5.79
C ARG A 56 -4.52 -2.28 6.40
N TRP A 57 -4.68 -1.26 5.57
CA TRP A 57 -4.95 0.10 6.01
C TRP A 57 -6.34 0.22 6.64
N VAL A 58 -7.37 -0.37 6.03
CA VAL A 58 -8.72 -0.44 6.60
C VAL A 58 -8.69 -1.11 7.98
N GLN A 59 -8.02 -2.26 8.10
CA GLN A 59 -7.87 -2.95 9.39
C GLN A 59 -7.13 -2.07 10.42
N GLY A 60 -6.03 -1.42 10.04
CA GLY A 60 -5.27 -0.57 10.94
C GLY A 60 -6.01 0.70 11.37
N LEU A 61 -6.80 1.31 10.48
CA LEU A 61 -7.66 2.44 10.79
C LEU A 61 -8.83 2.02 11.70
N ALA A 62 -9.45 0.87 11.43
CA ALA A 62 -10.50 0.32 12.29
C ALA A 62 -9.99 0.06 13.73
N GLN A 63 -8.76 -0.43 13.88
CA GLN A 63 -8.10 -0.57 15.20
C GLN A 63 -7.90 0.75 15.93
N GLN A 64 -7.94 1.88 15.22
CA GLN A 64 -7.84 3.23 15.76
C GLN A 64 -9.21 3.90 15.98
N GLY A 65 -10.31 3.15 15.77
CA GLY A 65 -11.68 3.65 15.87
C GLY A 65 -12.14 4.46 14.65
N ILE A 66 -11.43 4.37 13.52
CA ILE A 66 -11.74 5.11 12.30
C ILE A 66 -12.44 4.16 11.32
N GLU A 67 -13.64 4.53 10.88
CA GLU A 67 -14.33 3.81 9.81
C GLU A 67 -13.59 4.00 8.49
N ALA A 68 -13.30 2.90 7.79
CA ALA A 68 -12.57 2.96 6.52
C ALA A 68 -13.11 1.92 5.53
N LEU A 69 -13.10 2.30 4.25
CA LEU A 69 -13.53 1.47 3.13
C LEU A 69 -12.39 1.37 2.09
N ALA A 70 -12.14 0.17 1.59
CA ALA A 70 -11.21 -0.03 0.50
C ALA A 70 -11.91 0.20 -0.84
N VAL A 71 -11.45 1.19 -1.62
CA VAL A 71 -11.83 1.39 -3.02
C VAL A 71 -10.55 1.41 -3.85
N PRO A 72 -10.02 0.24 -4.26
CA PRO A 72 -8.72 0.18 -4.93
C PRO A 72 -8.75 0.89 -6.28
N LEU A 73 -7.91 1.92 -6.42
CA LEU A 73 -7.78 2.68 -7.67
C LEU A 73 -6.54 2.32 -8.47
N ILE A 74 -5.75 1.36 -8.00
CA ILE A 74 -4.58 0.81 -8.70
C ILE A 74 -4.65 -0.70 -8.56
N GLU A 75 -4.67 -1.41 -9.68
CA GLU A 75 -4.55 -2.86 -9.69
C GLU A 75 -3.10 -3.28 -9.82
N ILE A 76 -2.68 -4.27 -9.03
CA ILE A 76 -1.41 -4.97 -9.20
C ILE A 76 -1.71 -6.26 -9.94
N ARG A 77 -1.12 -6.42 -11.13
CA ARG A 77 -1.31 -7.59 -11.97
C ARG A 77 0.01 -8.35 -12.14
N PRO A 78 -0.02 -9.69 -12.11
CA PRO A 78 1.17 -10.48 -12.45
C PRO A 78 1.55 -10.27 -13.91
N LEU A 79 2.82 -10.51 -14.24
CA LEU A 79 3.25 -10.64 -15.62
C LEU A 79 2.71 -11.95 -16.21
N ALA A 80 2.35 -11.94 -17.48
CA ALA A 80 1.93 -13.12 -18.22
C ALA A 80 3.04 -14.18 -18.29
N GLN A 81 4.30 -13.75 -18.38
CA GLN A 81 5.46 -14.64 -18.37
C GLN A 81 6.47 -14.24 -17.30
N THR A 82 6.93 -15.23 -16.54
CA THR A 82 7.83 -15.04 -15.39
C THR A 82 9.28 -15.48 -15.66
N GLY A 83 9.60 -15.88 -16.90
CA GLY A 83 10.94 -16.38 -17.27
C GLY A 83 12.07 -15.40 -16.96
N ALA A 84 11.84 -14.09 -17.14
CA ALA A 84 12.81 -13.06 -16.75
C ALA A 84 13.04 -12.98 -15.24
N ILE A 85 11.99 -13.24 -14.43
CA ILE A 85 12.09 -13.27 -12.97
C ILE A 85 12.85 -14.51 -12.53
N ALA A 86 12.59 -15.67 -13.14
CA ALA A 86 13.33 -16.91 -12.89
C ALA A 86 14.83 -16.76 -13.24
N ALA A 87 15.15 -16.11 -14.36
CA ALA A 87 16.53 -15.81 -14.73
C ALA A 87 17.20 -14.84 -13.74
N ALA A 88 16.46 -13.85 -13.22
CA ALA A 88 16.96 -12.95 -12.19
C ALA A 88 17.25 -13.71 -10.88
N TRP A 89 16.39 -14.64 -10.46
CA TRP A 89 16.63 -15.48 -9.28
C TRP A 89 17.97 -16.20 -9.32
N ARG A 90 18.37 -16.74 -10.48
CA ARG A 90 19.66 -17.42 -10.66
C ARG A 90 20.87 -16.49 -10.54
N ARG A 91 20.67 -15.17 -10.63
CA ARG A 91 21.71 -14.14 -10.50
C ARG A 91 21.74 -13.52 -9.10
N CYS A 92 20.77 -13.79 -8.22
CA CYS A 92 20.70 -13.16 -6.90
C CYS A 92 21.99 -13.30 -6.08
N ARG A 93 22.65 -14.47 -6.12
CA ARG A 93 23.91 -14.72 -5.38
C ARG A 93 25.11 -13.95 -5.93
N GLN A 94 25.00 -13.38 -7.13
CA GLN A 94 26.05 -12.56 -7.76
C GLN A 94 25.89 -11.08 -7.38
N CYS A 95 24.73 -10.71 -6.84
CA CYS A 95 24.45 -9.35 -6.40
C CYS A 95 25.01 -9.09 -5.00
N GLN A 96 25.47 -7.87 -4.76
CA GLN A 96 25.78 -7.40 -3.42
C GLN A 96 24.50 -6.93 -2.71
N ALA A 97 23.55 -6.38 -3.47
CA ALA A 97 22.26 -5.97 -2.94
C ALA A 97 21.09 -6.22 -3.92
N ILE A 98 19.90 -6.42 -3.35
CA ILE A 98 18.63 -6.47 -4.09
C ILE A 98 17.66 -5.47 -3.45
N MET A 99 17.27 -4.45 -4.20
CA MET A 99 16.31 -3.43 -3.79
C MET A 99 14.89 -3.81 -4.22
N PHE A 100 14.01 -3.99 -3.23
CA PHE A 100 12.58 -4.21 -3.46
C PHE A 100 11.81 -2.91 -3.25
N VAL A 101 11.19 -2.40 -4.32
CA VAL A 101 10.57 -1.07 -4.26
C VAL A 101 9.18 -1.05 -3.62
N SER A 102 8.60 -2.22 -3.34
CA SER A 102 7.27 -2.38 -2.74
C SER A 102 7.05 -3.79 -2.19
N ALA A 103 6.04 -3.96 -1.34
CA ALA A 103 5.58 -5.29 -0.91
C ALA A 103 5.09 -6.16 -2.08
N ALA A 104 4.49 -5.54 -3.11
CA ALA A 104 4.10 -6.25 -4.34
C ALA A 104 5.31 -6.80 -5.10
N ALA A 105 6.40 -6.03 -5.19
CA ALA A 105 7.64 -6.48 -5.82
C ALA A 105 8.18 -7.74 -5.12
N VAL A 106 8.17 -7.74 -3.78
CA VAL A 106 8.55 -8.91 -2.98
C VAL A 106 7.64 -10.10 -3.29
N ALA A 107 6.32 -9.92 -3.19
CA ALA A 107 5.37 -11.00 -3.38
C ALA A 107 5.50 -11.67 -4.75
N HIS A 108 5.55 -10.88 -5.84
CA HIS A 108 5.65 -11.41 -7.19
C HIS A 108 7.03 -11.97 -7.52
N PHE A 109 8.11 -11.39 -6.99
CA PHE A 109 9.45 -11.95 -7.15
C PHE A 109 9.56 -13.33 -6.52
N PHE A 110 9.16 -13.47 -5.25
CA PHE A 110 9.25 -14.73 -4.51
C PHE A 110 8.28 -15.79 -5.01
N ALA A 111 7.08 -15.40 -5.48
CA ALA A 111 6.14 -16.33 -6.10
C ALA A 111 6.70 -17.00 -7.37
N ALA A 112 7.62 -16.34 -8.07
CA ALA A 112 8.26 -16.87 -9.29
C ALA A 112 9.64 -17.51 -9.03
N ARG A 113 9.98 -17.83 -7.77
CA ARG A 113 11.25 -18.44 -7.40
C ARG A 113 11.37 -19.87 -7.96
N PRO A 114 12.37 -20.18 -8.80
CA PRO A 114 12.67 -21.56 -9.19
C PRO A 114 13.03 -22.43 -7.97
N PRO A 115 12.66 -23.72 -7.92
CA PRO A 115 12.96 -24.59 -6.78
C PRO A 115 14.45 -24.73 -6.46
N ASP A 116 15.30 -24.59 -7.47
CA ASP A 116 16.77 -24.68 -7.42
C ASP A 116 17.45 -23.34 -7.08
N ALA A 117 16.71 -22.25 -6.96
CA ALA A 117 17.26 -20.92 -6.69
C ALA A 117 17.09 -20.50 -5.23
N ASP A 118 18.13 -19.89 -4.67
CA ASP A 118 18.14 -19.32 -3.34
C ASP A 118 18.84 -17.96 -3.30
N LEU A 119 18.83 -17.34 -2.12
CA LEU A 119 19.55 -16.09 -1.86
C LEU A 119 20.85 -16.29 -1.06
N GLY A 120 21.36 -17.52 -0.93
CA GLY A 120 22.47 -17.88 -0.05
C GLY A 120 22.17 -17.70 1.44
N THR A 121 23.22 -17.82 2.26
CA THR A 121 23.15 -17.51 3.70
C THR A 121 23.13 -15.98 3.92
N PRO A 122 22.67 -15.49 5.09
CA PRO A 122 22.70 -14.05 5.40
C PRO A 122 24.09 -13.40 5.29
N GLU A 123 25.16 -14.16 5.50
CA GLU A 123 26.56 -13.68 5.51
C GLU A 123 27.19 -13.68 4.11
N GLN A 124 26.74 -14.57 3.21
CA GLN A 124 27.34 -14.76 1.88
C GLN A 124 26.41 -14.33 0.73
N GLY A 125 25.14 -14.07 1.04
CA GLY A 125 24.12 -13.64 0.09
C GLY A 125 23.98 -12.12 0.01
N PRO A 126 23.14 -11.64 -0.94
CA PRO A 126 22.89 -10.21 -1.06
C PRO A 126 22.17 -9.64 0.16
N ARG A 127 22.49 -8.39 0.47
CA ARG A 127 21.66 -7.52 1.32
C ARG A 127 20.34 -7.22 0.62
N LEU A 128 19.22 -7.23 1.35
CA LEU A 128 17.92 -6.93 0.78
C LEU A 128 17.48 -5.54 1.26
N TRP A 129 17.29 -4.62 0.32
CA TRP A 129 16.91 -3.26 0.64
C TRP A 129 15.41 -3.05 0.51
N ALA A 130 14.86 -2.29 1.46
CA ALA A 130 13.45 -1.97 1.53
C ALA A 130 13.25 -0.48 1.86
N PRO A 131 12.36 0.25 1.15
CA PRO A 131 12.12 1.67 1.40
C PRO A 131 11.34 1.93 2.70
N GLY A 132 10.78 0.90 3.34
CA GLY A 132 9.99 1.09 4.54
C GLY A 132 9.37 -0.20 5.11
N PRO A 133 8.65 -0.06 6.25
CA PRO A 133 8.23 -1.19 7.08
C PRO A 133 7.29 -2.17 6.36
N GLY A 134 6.47 -1.69 5.42
CA GLY A 134 5.58 -2.56 4.64
C GLY A 134 6.33 -3.56 3.76
N THR A 135 7.45 -3.13 3.16
CA THR A 135 8.31 -4.00 2.34
C THR A 135 9.15 -4.92 3.23
N VAL A 136 9.67 -4.42 4.36
CA VAL A 136 10.36 -5.25 5.36
C VAL A 136 9.46 -6.39 5.82
N ALA A 137 8.22 -6.09 6.22
CA ALA A 137 7.25 -7.10 6.64
C ALA A 137 6.93 -8.11 5.52
N ALA A 138 6.94 -7.68 4.26
CA ALA A 138 6.75 -8.59 3.12
C ALA A 138 7.93 -9.56 2.96
N LEU A 139 9.17 -9.07 3.10
CA LEU A 139 10.38 -9.91 3.06
C LEU A 139 10.38 -10.93 4.21
N VAL A 140 10.10 -10.49 5.43
CA VAL A 140 10.04 -11.37 6.60
C VAL A 140 8.98 -12.47 6.42
N ARG A 141 7.81 -12.17 5.85
CA ARG A 141 6.78 -13.18 5.53
C ARG A 141 7.25 -14.23 4.52
N GLN A 142 8.24 -13.92 3.68
CA GLN A 142 8.86 -14.88 2.75
C GLN A 142 9.98 -15.71 3.42
N GLY A 143 10.17 -15.59 4.74
CA GLY A 143 11.20 -16.30 5.49
C GLY A 143 12.59 -15.66 5.42
N VAL A 144 12.68 -14.41 4.96
CA VAL A 144 13.95 -13.65 4.95
C VAL A 144 14.34 -13.30 6.39
N ASP A 145 15.54 -13.70 6.80
CA ASP A 145 16.12 -13.31 8.10
C ASP A 145 16.21 -11.78 8.23
N PRO A 146 15.62 -11.14 9.26
CA PRO A 146 15.69 -9.69 9.41
C PRO A 146 17.10 -9.08 9.38
N ARG A 147 18.14 -9.83 9.78
CA ARG A 147 19.54 -9.36 9.81
C ARG A 147 20.12 -9.04 8.44
N ARG A 148 19.48 -9.50 7.36
CA ARG A 148 19.90 -9.21 5.97
C ARG A 148 19.12 -8.06 5.32
N ILE A 149 18.15 -7.49 6.02
CA ILE A 149 17.29 -6.45 5.48
C ILE A 149 17.80 -5.09 5.94
N ASP A 150 18.10 -4.21 4.99
CA ASP A 150 18.43 -2.80 5.26
C ASP A 150 17.22 -1.94 4.85
N ALA A 151 16.80 -1.05 5.76
CA ALA A 151 15.68 -0.15 5.59
C ALA A 151 15.91 1.14 6.40
N PRO A 152 15.20 2.25 6.11
CA PRO A 152 15.25 3.44 6.95
C PRO A 152 14.97 3.11 8.43
N ALA A 153 15.64 3.83 9.33
CA ALA A 153 15.52 3.61 10.77
C ALA A 153 14.05 3.71 11.23
N VAL A 154 13.66 2.80 12.12
CA VAL A 154 12.32 2.80 12.72
C VAL A 154 12.10 4.12 13.46
N GLY A 155 11.03 4.84 13.14
CA GLY A 155 10.71 6.12 13.78
C GLY A 155 11.34 7.35 13.11
N SER A 156 12.05 7.20 11.97
CA SER A 156 12.54 8.34 11.19
C SER A 156 11.43 9.27 10.67
N GLY A 157 10.18 8.79 10.63
CA GLY A 157 9.03 9.51 10.06
C GLY A 157 9.07 9.62 8.53
N GLN A 158 10.17 9.22 7.89
CA GLN A 158 10.39 9.26 6.44
C GLN A 158 10.80 7.86 5.94
N TYR A 159 9.95 7.29 5.08
CA TYR A 159 10.08 5.93 4.54
C TYR A 159 10.07 5.97 3.01
N ASP A 160 11.18 6.41 2.42
CA ASP A 160 11.39 6.56 0.99
C ASP A 160 12.79 6.09 0.56
N SER A 161 13.18 6.39 -0.68
CA SER A 161 14.44 5.88 -1.24
C SER A 161 15.64 6.73 -0.81
N GLU A 162 15.40 7.99 -0.48
CA GLU A 162 16.32 8.99 0.03
C GLU A 162 16.75 8.63 1.47
N ALA A 163 15.79 8.33 2.34
CA ALA A 163 16.06 7.85 3.69
C ALA A 163 16.78 6.49 3.69
N LEU A 164 16.47 5.62 2.73
CA LEU A 164 17.20 4.36 2.56
C LEU A 164 18.65 4.62 2.13
N TRP A 165 18.87 5.54 1.18
CA TRP A 165 20.21 5.88 0.71
C TRP A 165 21.11 6.41 1.82
N ALA A 166 20.56 7.20 2.76
CA ALA A 166 21.30 7.63 3.94
C ALA A 166 21.84 6.46 4.78
N GLN A 167 21.16 5.30 4.77
CA GLN A 167 21.57 4.10 5.50
C GLN A 167 22.58 3.24 4.72
N VAL A 168 22.41 3.09 3.40
CA VAL A 168 23.17 2.11 2.60
C VAL A 168 24.22 2.73 1.69
N GLY A 169 24.08 4.02 1.37
CA GLY A 169 24.87 4.71 0.35
C GLY A 169 26.37 4.72 0.65
N ALA A 170 26.76 4.89 1.91
CA ALA A 170 28.16 4.87 2.33
C ALA A 170 28.84 3.50 2.13
N CYS A 171 28.05 2.42 2.07
CA CYS A 171 28.57 1.07 1.86
C CYS A 171 28.72 0.71 0.38
N VAL A 172 28.05 1.43 -0.52
CA VAL A 172 28.06 1.13 -1.97
C VAL A 172 29.45 1.36 -2.53
N GLN A 173 29.97 0.34 -3.22
CA GLN A 173 31.27 0.40 -3.89
C GLN A 173 31.10 0.40 -5.41
N PRO A 174 32.09 0.92 -6.15
CA PRO A 174 32.19 0.71 -7.59
C PRO A 174 32.09 -0.79 -7.94
N HIS A 175 31.49 -1.09 -9.08
CA HIS A 175 31.29 -2.45 -9.61
C HIS A 175 30.30 -3.34 -8.87
N TRP A 176 29.67 -2.88 -7.78
CA TRP A 176 28.57 -3.61 -7.15
C TRP A 176 27.47 -3.90 -8.16
N GLN A 177 27.03 -5.15 -8.21
CA GLN A 177 25.82 -5.58 -8.90
C GLN A 177 24.63 -5.39 -7.96
N VAL A 178 23.77 -4.44 -8.29
CA VAL A 178 22.54 -4.17 -7.53
C VAL A 178 21.33 -4.47 -8.39
N MET A 179 20.50 -5.39 -7.92
CA MET A 179 19.26 -5.75 -8.59
C MET A 179 18.12 -4.88 -8.07
N LEU A 180 17.38 -4.23 -8.97
CA LEU A 180 16.23 -3.39 -8.62
C LEU A 180 14.94 -4.06 -9.08
N VAL A 181 14.18 -4.57 -8.11
CA VAL A 181 12.94 -5.32 -8.31
C VAL A 181 11.73 -4.40 -8.17
N ARG A 182 11.00 -4.22 -9.28
CA ARG A 182 9.91 -3.23 -9.39
C ARG A 182 8.70 -3.74 -10.18
N GLY A 183 7.70 -2.87 -10.25
CA GLY A 183 6.62 -2.98 -11.23
C GLY A 183 6.80 -2.04 -12.41
N ALA A 184 6.04 -2.30 -13.47
CA ALA A 184 5.94 -1.49 -14.68
C ALA A 184 4.52 -0.90 -14.87
N ALA A 185 4.36 -0.02 -15.86
CA ALA A 185 3.06 0.54 -16.24
C ALA A 185 2.21 -0.40 -17.12
N ARG A 186 2.85 -1.39 -17.75
CA ARG A 186 2.23 -2.42 -18.58
C ARG A 186 2.93 -3.76 -18.39
N ASP A 187 2.32 -4.82 -18.90
CA ASP A 187 2.98 -6.12 -18.96
C ASP A 187 4.13 -6.09 -19.97
N VAL A 188 5.35 -5.98 -19.48
CA VAL A 188 6.58 -5.97 -20.28
C VAL A 188 6.99 -7.35 -20.78
N SER A 189 6.33 -8.41 -20.32
CA SER A 189 6.56 -9.77 -20.82
C SER A 189 5.83 -10.04 -22.14
N LEU A 190 4.93 -9.14 -22.55
CA LEU A 190 4.19 -9.21 -23.80
C LEU A 190 4.77 -8.22 -24.83
N PRO A 191 4.66 -8.52 -26.14
CA PRO A 191 5.03 -7.57 -27.18
C PRO A 191 4.25 -6.26 -27.02
N ALA A 192 4.92 -5.13 -27.21
CA ALA A 192 4.21 -3.86 -27.26
C ALA A 192 3.19 -3.91 -28.41
N PRO A 193 1.92 -3.52 -28.19
CA PRO A 193 1.03 -3.29 -29.31
C PRO A 193 1.72 -2.24 -30.19
N ASN A 194 1.98 -2.59 -31.45
CA ASN A 194 2.55 -1.73 -32.49
C ASN A 194 4.10 -1.71 -32.63
N ALA A 195 4.85 -2.70 -32.14
CA ALA A 195 6.30 -2.77 -32.40
C ALA A 195 6.61 -3.31 -33.81
N SER A 196 6.70 -2.43 -34.81
CA SER A 196 7.46 -2.72 -36.03
C SER A 196 8.96 -2.71 -35.70
N THR A 197 9.61 -3.83 -36.02
CA THR A 197 11.07 -4.03 -36.18
C THR A 197 12.04 -3.13 -35.39
N GLN A 198 12.71 -3.78 -34.43
CA GLN A 198 14.11 -3.55 -34.05
C GLN A 198 14.42 -2.33 -33.14
N ARG A 199 14.65 -2.61 -31.85
CA ARG A 199 15.89 -2.25 -31.12
C ARG A 199 15.92 -2.80 -29.70
N ASP A 200 17.14 -2.90 -29.17
CA ASP A 200 17.58 -3.45 -27.89
C ASP A 200 16.59 -3.36 -26.71
N PRO A 201 16.60 -4.34 -25.78
CA PRO A 201 15.92 -4.25 -24.50
C PRO A 201 16.70 -3.31 -23.55
N SER A 202 16.99 -2.09 -23.98
CA SER A 202 17.27 -1.00 -23.05
C SER A 202 15.92 -0.42 -22.68
N PRO A 203 15.51 -0.41 -21.39
CA PRO A 203 14.22 0.15 -21.00
C PRO A 203 14.20 1.61 -21.44
N ALA A 204 13.41 1.91 -22.47
CA ALA A 204 13.17 3.27 -22.93
C ALA A 204 12.83 4.13 -21.71
N ALA A 205 13.52 5.26 -21.60
CA ALA A 205 13.50 6.20 -20.48
C ALA A 205 12.12 6.85 -20.17
N GLY A 206 11.01 6.28 -20.63
CA GLY A 206 9.64 6.76 -20.43
C GLY A 206 8.75 5.87 -19.54
N ASP A 207 9.13 4.62 -19.22
CA ASP A 207 8.31 3.71 -18.39
C ASP A 207 8.74 3.70 -16.90
N ALA A 208 9.67 4.59 -16.53
CA ALA A 208 10.27 4.71 -15.21
C ALA A 208 9.36 5.51 -14.26
N GLN A 209 8.32 4.87 -13.73
CA GLN A 209 7.35 5.57 -12.88
C GLN A 209 7.75 5.57 -11.38
N GLY A 210 8.49 6.60 -10.96
CA GLY A 210 8.59 7.07 -9.58
C GLY A 210 9.86 7.88 -9.29
N GLU A 211 9.74 9.21 -9.17
CA GLU A 211 10.85 10.16 -8.96
C GLU A 211 11.92 9.71 -7.95
N GLY A 212 11.53 9.21 -6.76
CA GLY A 212 12.48 8.74 -5.74
C GLY A 212 13.20 7.42 -6.10
N ARG A 213 12.57 6.54 -6.89
CA ARG A 213 13.20 5.29 -7.36
C ARG A 213 14.21 5.57 -8.47
N ASP A 214 13.86 6.50 -9.35
CA ASP A 214 14.76 6.96 -10.41
C ASP A 214 15.93 7.74 -9.80
N TRP A 215 15.69 8.46 -8.70
CA TRP A 215 16.73 9.07 -7.90
C TRP A 215 17.70 8.04 -7.29
N LEU A 216 17.21 7.00 -6.63
CA LEU A 216 18.08 5.96 -6.04
C LEU A 216 18.90 5.22 -7.11
N ALA A 217 18.28 4.92 -8.25
CA ALA A 217 18.99 4.33 -9.38
C ALA A 217 20.11 5.24 -9.88
N ARG A 218 19.85 6.56 -10.00
CA ARG A 218 20.90 7.54 -10.33
C ARG A 218 22.02 7.58 -9.28
N GLN A 219 21.69 7.56 -7.99
CA GLN A 219 22.70 7.56 -6.93
C GLN A 219 23.60 6.31 -7.00
N LEU A 220 23.00 5.14 -7.23
CA LEU A 220 23.76 3.89 -7.39
C LEU A 220 24.71 3.93 -8.59
N VAL A 221 24.23 4.41 -9.74
CA VAL A 221 25.07 4.58 -10.93
C VAL A 221 26.18 5.62 -10.70
N GLN A 222 25.88 6.72 -10.03
CA GLN A 222 26.86 7.75 -9.67
C GLN A 222 27.93 7.21 -8.71
N ALA A 223 27.58 6.28 -7.82
CA ALA A 223 28.53 5.57 -6.97
C ALA A 223 29.31 4.46 -7.71
N GLY A 224 29.11 4.29 -9.02
CA GLY A 224 29.80 3.30 -9.85
C GLY A 224 29.23 1.88 -9.78
N ALA A 225 28.06 1.69 -9.16
CA ALA A 225 27.37 0.41 -9.14
C ALA A 225 26.69 0.12 -10.50
N GLN A 226 26.57 -1.16 -10.84
CA GLN A 226 25.87 -1.66 -12.00
C GLN A 226 24.46 -2.11 -11.60
N LEU A 227 23.47 -1.65 -12.36
CA LEU A 227 22.06 -1.94 -12.08
C LEU A 227 21.51 -3.02 -12.99
N GLN A 228 20.87 -4.01 -12.37
CA GLN A 228 20.00 -4.97 -13.07
C GLN A 228 18.54 -4.68 -12.75
N TRP A 229 17.76 -4.29 -13.75
CA TRP A 229 16.32 -4.06 -13.60
C TRP A 229 15.54 -5.37 -13.71
N VAL A 230 14.60 -5.57 -12.79
CA VAL A 230 13.69 -6.74 -12.80
C VAL A 230 12.25 -6.26 -12.58
N VAL A 231 11.41 -6.44 -13.59
CA VAL A 231 9.97 -6.22 -13.48
C VAL A 231 9.31 -7.52 -13.03
N THR A 232 8.45 -7.44 -12.01
CA THR A 232 7.77 -8.61 -11.43
C THR A 232 6.26 -8.54 -11.48
N TYR A 233 5.73 -7.34 -11.66
CA TYR A 233 4.31 -7.06 -11.79
C TYR A 233 4.12 -5.82 -12.65
N TRP A 234 2.88 -5.52 -13.00
CA TRP A 234 2.53 -4.26 -13.61
C TRP A 234 1.29 -3.65 -12.96
N ARG A 235 1.15 -2.34 -13.11
CA ARG A 235 0.04 -1.57 -12.56
C ARG A 235 -0.98 -1.30 -13.65
N ALA A 236 -2.24 -1.61 -13.37
CA ALA A 236 -3.35 -1.29 -14.26
C ALA A 236 -4.32 -0.33 -13.57
N ALA A 237 -5.03 0.45 -14.37
CA ALA A 237 -6.24 1.12 -13.90
C ALA A 237 -7.34 0.06 -13.65
N PRO A 238 -8.16 0.24 -12.60
CA PRO A 238 -9.33 -0.61 -12.40
C PRO A 238 -10.33 -0.42 -13.53
N ARG A 239 -11.25 -1.39 -13.68
CA ARG A 239 -12.38 -1.23 -14.61
C ARG A 239 -13.30 -0.10 -14.11
N PRO A 240 -13.64 0.90 -14.95
CA PRO A 240 -14.49 2.01 -14.52
C PRO A 240 -15.82 1.60 -13.88
N GLN A 241 -16.46 0.56 -14.42
CA GLN A 241 -17.71 0.04 -13.87
C GLN A 241 -17.56 -0.52 -12.45
N ALA A 242 -16.46 -1.19 -12.15
CA ALA A 242 -16.22 -1.76 -10.82
C ALA A 242 -16.06 -0.65 -9.77
N VAL A 243 -15.34 0.42 -10.11
CA VAL A 243 -15.20 1.60 -9.23
C VAL A 243 -16.56 2.25 -9.00
N ARG A 244 -17.31 2.53 -10.06
CA ARG A 244 -18.66 3.12 -9.95
C ARG A 244 -19.61 2.29 -9.10
N GLN A 245 -19.60 0.98 -9.28
CA GLN A 245 -20.41 0.06 -8.50
C GLN A 245 -20.01 0.08 -7.03
N ALA A 246 -18.72 0.04 -6.71
CA ALA A 246 -18.25 0.10 -5.33
C ALA A 246 -18.66 1.40 -4.64
N LEU A 247 -18.50 2.55 -5.32
CA LEU A 247 -18.93 3.85 -4.78
C LEU A 247 -20.45 3.89 -4.54
N ALA A 248 -21.25 3.43 -5.50
CA ALA A 248 -22.71 3.40 -5.35
C ALA A 248 -23.19 2.42 -4.26
N GLN A 249 -22.59 1.22 -4.19
CA GLN A 249 -22.95 0.19 -3.20
C GLN A 249 -22.71 0.64 -1.76
N HIS A 250 -21.63 1.38 -1.54
CA HIS A 250 -21.28 1.88 -0.21
C HIS A 250 -21.82 3.28 0.08
N GLY A 251 -22.56 3.87 -0.87
CA GLY A 251 -23.08 5.24 -0.76
C GLY A 251 -21.95 6.23 -0.49
N VAL A 252 -20.84 6.12 -1.24
CA VAL A 252 -19.72 7.05 -1.09
C VAL A 252 -20.16 8.43 -1.60
N GLY A 253 -20.07 9.43 -0.74
CA GLY A 253 -20.56 10.78 -0.97
C GLY A 253 -19.52 11.86 -0.63
N ASP A 254 -19.98 13.11 -0.60
CA ASP A 254 -19.12 14.28 -0.38
C ASP A 254 -18.53 14.34 1.04
N ASP A 255 -19.19 13.72 2.02
CA ASP A 255 -18.76 13.69 3.43
C ASP A 255 -17.62 12.67 3.70
N ASP A 256 -17.31 11.81 2.72
CA ASP A 256 -16.24 10.83 2.82
C ASP A 256 -14.86 11.45 2.59
N LEU A 257 -13.86 10.93 3.31
CA LEU A 257 -12.49 11.43 3.24
C LEU A 257 -11.61 10.52 2.39
N TRP A 258 -11.13 11.03 1.26
CA TRP A 258 -10.31 10.28 0.32
C TRP A 258 -8.84 10.23 0.75
N LEU A 259 -8.27 9.04 0.92
CA LEU A 259 -6.85 8.87 1.20
C LEU A 259 -6.08 8.55 -0.08
N PHE A 260 -5.26 9.48 -0.55
CA PHE A 260 -4.39 9.33 -1.73
C PHE A 260 -2.91 9.22 -1.38
N THR A 261 -2.30 8.10 -1.80
CA THR A 261 -0.85 7.87 -1.65
C THR A 261 -0.13 7.81 -3.01
N SER A 262 -0.84 8.11 -4.10
CA SER A 262 -0.29 8.18 -5.44
C SER A 262 -1.15 9.06 -6.34
N SER A 263 -0.52 9.93 -7.13
CA SER A 263 -1.18 10.68 -8.20
C SER A 263 -1.79 9.78 -9.28
N GLN A 264 -1.26 8.56 -9.45
CA GLN A 264 -1.84 7.56 -10.36
C GLN A 264 -3.26 7.16 -9.93
N ALA A 265 -3.53 7.05 -8.62
CA ALA A 265 -4.87 6.73 -8.12
C ALA A 265 -5.86 7.85 -8.47
N ILE A 266 -5.46 9.11 -8.34
CA ILE A 266 -6.27 10.29 -8.69
C ILE A 266 -6.58 10.30 -10.19
N GLY A 267 -5.57 10.08 -11.03
CA GLY A 267 -5.77 9.97 -12.48
C GLY A 267 -6.74 8.85 -12.86
N ASN A 268 -6.60 7.68 -12.23
CA ASN A 268 -7.51 6.56 -12.43
C ASN A 268 -8.93 6.86 -11.96
N LEU A 269 -9.10 7.58 -10.85
CA LEU A 269 -10.42 8.04 -10.37
C LEU A 269 -11.11 8.91 -11.41
N ARG A 270 -10.42 9.94 -11.92
CA ARG A 270 -10.95 10.85 -12.94
C ARG A 270 -11.35 10.10 -14.21
N ALA A 271 -10.54 9.13 -14.64
CA ALA A 271 -10.86 8.29 -15.80
C ALA A 271 -12.07 7.38 -15.55
N CYS A 272 -12.27 6.91 -14.32
CA CYS A 272 -13.42 6.09 -13.94
C CYS A 272 -14.71 6.91 -13.76
N MET A 273 -14.58 8.19 -13.42
CA MET A 273 -15.66 9.13 -13.08
C MET A 273 -15.57 10.41 -13.95
N PRO A 274 -15.69 10.29 -15.29
CA PRO A 274 -15.58 11.46 -16.15
C PRO A 274 -16.69 12.48 -15.85
N GLY A 275 -16.31 13.74 -15.65
CA GLY A 275 -17.24 14.84 -15.38
C GLY A 275 -17.85 14.88 -13.97
N HIS A 276 -17.41 14.02 -13.06
CA HIS A 276 -17.84 14.09 -11.66
C HIS A 276 -17.25 15.35 -10.99
N ASP A 277 -18.10 16.06 -10.25
CA ASP A 277 -17.71 17.26 -9.49
C ASP A 277 -17.15 16.85 -8.13
N TRP A 278 -15.85 17.09 -7.92
CA TRP A 278 -15.16 16.81 -6.65
C TRP A 278 -15.06 18.03 -5.74
N SER A 279 -15.70 19.15 -6.08
CA SER A 279 -15.57 20.44 -5.37
C SER A 279 -15.99 20.40 -3.91
N ARG A 280 -16.81 19.42 -3.52
CA ARG A 280 -17.23 19.18 -2.13
C ARG A 280 -16.46 18.05 -1.44
N ALA A 281 -15.73 17.24 -2.19
CA ALA A 281 -15.00 16.11 -1.65
C ALA A 281 -13.73 16.55 -0.90
N ARG A 282 -13.41 15.80 0.15
CA ARG A 282 -12.24 16.02 1.00
C ARG A 282 -11.19 14.95 0.75
N ALA A 283 -9.92 15.32 0.81
CA ALA A 283 -8.82 14.37 0.63
C ALA A 283 -7.66 14.60 1.60
N ILE A 284 -7.04 13.50 2.04
CA ILE A 284 -5.70 13.47 2.64
C ILE A 284 -4.73 12.89 1.60
N ALA A 285 -3.62 13.58 1.40
CA ALA A 285 -2.57 13.16 0.48
C ALA A 285 -1.21 13.08 1.17
N SER A 286 -0.44 12.04 0.83
CA SER A 286 0.82 11.75 1.55
C SER A 286 2.01 12.70 1.26
N HIS A 287 1.95 13.50 0.20
CA HIS A 287 3.04 14.36 -0.27
C HIS A 287 2.49 15.55 -1.07
N ALA A 288 3.18 16.69 -1.04
CA ALA A 288 2.84 17.92 -1.77
C ALA A 288 2.47 17.70 -3.26
N ARG A 289 3.18 16.83 -3.99
CA ARG A 289 2.85 16.53 -5.40
C ARG A 289 1.49 15.83 -5.58
N ILE A 290 1.09 15.00 -4.61
CA ILE A 290 -0.20 14.31 -4.63
C ILE A 290 -1.30 15.27 -4.21
N VAL A 291 -1.01 16.17 -3.26
CA VAL A 291 -1.89 17.29 -2.90
C VAL A 291 -2.19 18.14 -4.13
N ALA A 292 -1.14 18.53 -4.88
CA ALA A 292 -1.29 19.28 -6.12
C ALA A 292 -2.16 18.53 -7.15
N ALA A 293 -1.91 17.24 -7.36
CA ALA A 293 -2.71 16.43 -8.27
C ALA A 293 -4.19 16.29 -7.83
N ALA A 294 -4.47 16.24 -6.53
CA ALA A 294 -5.84 16.18 -6.02
C ALA A 294 -6.56 17.52 -6.21
N ARG A 295 -5.89 18.65 -5.96
CA ARG A 295 -6.43 19.99 -6.23
C ARG A 295 -6.69 20.19 -7.73
N GLU A 296 -5.77 19.78 -8.59
CA GLU A 296 -5.95 19.81 -10.05
C GLU A 296 -7.10 18.90 -10.53
N ALA A 297 -7.38 17.82 -9.80
CA ALA A 297 -8.53 16.97 -10.04
C ALA A 297 -9.87 17.58 -9.61
N GLY A 298 -9.84 18.72 -8.89
CA GLY A 298 -11.02 19.45 -8.45
C GLY A 298 -11.48 19.16 -7.02
N PHE A 299 -10.68 18.47 -6.20
CA PHE A 299 -11.02 18.25 -4.78
C PHE A 299 -11.05 19.58 -4.02
N GLY A 300 -12.16 19.84 -3.32
CA GLY A 300 -12.39 21.10 -2.60
C GLY A 300 -11.45 21.33 -1.42
N GLU A 301 -11.26 20.30 -0.60
CA GLU A 301 -10.35 20.33 0.55
C GLU A 301 -9.28 19.24 0.39
N VAL A 302 -8.00 19.63 0.43
CA VAL A 302 -6.89 18.67 0.39
C VAL A 302 -5.86 19.00 1.46
N GLN A 303 -5.69 18.09 2.40
CA GLN A 303 -4.73 18.15 3.49
C GLN A 303 -3.52 17.26 3.20
N GLU A 304 -2.33 17.72 3.58
CA GLU A 304 -1.11 16.91 3.51
C GLU A 304 -0.90 16.16 4.83
N SER A 305 -0.58 14.87 4.76
CA SER A 305 -0.19 14.06 5.91
C SER A 305 1.09 13.29 5.59
N ARG A 306 1.89 12.97 6.60
CA ARG A 306 2.97 11.99 6.45
C ARG A 306 2.38 10.62 6.05
N PRO A 307 3.14 9.78 5.32
CA PRO A 307 2.62 8.54 4.72
C PRO A 307 2.40 7.39 5.71
N ALA A 308 2.76 7.55 6.99
CA ALA A 308 2.60 6.50 7.99
C ALA A 308 1.15 6.41 8.48
N LEU A 309 0.68 5.20 8.78
CA LEU A 309 -0.70 4.97 9.21
C LEU A 309 -1.06 5.76 10.47
N ALA A 310 -0.14 5.85 11.44
CA ALA A 310 -0.34 6.61 12.66
C ALA A 310 -0.50 8.11 12.39
N ASP A 311 0.31 8.67 11.47
CA ASP A 311 0.23 10.09 11.10
C ASP A 311 -1.08 10.40 10.37
N VAL A 312 -1.49 9.51 9.44
CA VAL A 312 -2.79 9.64 8.76
C VAL A 312 -3.94 9.54 9.76
N ALA A 313 -3.89 8.58 10.69
CA ALA A 313 -4.93 8.45 11.72
C ALA A 313 -4.99 9.69 12.63
N ALA A 314 -3.85 10.28 12.98
CA ALA A 314 -3.81 11.53 13.75
C ALA A 314 -4.39 12.71 12.95
N SER A 315 -4.02 12.83 11.67
CA SER A 315 -4.56 13.86 10.77
C SER A 315 -6.08 13.75 10.61
N ILE A 316 -6.63 12.54 10.49
CA ILE A 316 -8.08 12.29 10.42
C ILE A 316 -8.74 12.75 11.72
N LYS A 317 -8.22 12.35 12.89
CA LYS A 317 -8.79 12.71 14.20
C LYS A 317 -8.72 14.21 14.49
N SER A 318 -7.72 14.93 13.96
CA SER A 318 -7.63 16.39 14.11
C SER A 318 -8.55 17.16 13.17
N ALA A 319 -9.05 16.52 12.12
CA ALA A 319 -9.92 17.12 11.09
C ALA A 319 -11.41 16.77 11.30
N GLN A 320 -11.73 16.14 12.44
CA GLN A 320 -13.08 15.83 12.92
C GLN A 320 -13.56 16.89 13.91
#